data_AF-A0A2G9U0V0-F1
#
_entry.id   AF-A0A2G9U0V0-F1
#
_cell.length_a   1.000
_cell.length_b   1.000
_cell.length_c   1.000
_cell.angle_alpha   90.00
_cell.angle_beta   90.00
_cell.angle_gamma   90.00
#
_symmetry.space_group_name_H-M   'P 1'
#
loop_
_entity.id
_entity.type
_entity.pdbx_description
1 polymer ?
#
loop_
_entity_poly.entity_id
_entity_poly.type
_entity_poly.pdbx_seq_one_letter_code
_entity_poly.pdbx_strand_id
1 'polypeptide(L)'
;MKLFVLTFCVHILQVILASEEDGLDALRAQQIPPEAQVLSGALLVDYLKKNQKLFEVETKPKVEHYMNTLMDLEFAHRKQKPVVMDEKDNGDDIPERLAAIPPKAF
;
A
#
# COMPACT_ATOMS: atom_id res chain seq x y z
N MET A 1 -31.38 24.77 -12.03
CA MET A 1 -30.96 24.04 -10.81
C MET A 1 -30.36 22.66 -11.12
N LYS A 2 -31.10 21.72 -11.71
CA LYS A 2 -30.60 20.34 -11.98
C LYS A 2 -29.38 20.26 -12.91
N LEU A 3 -29.35 21.04 -13.99
CA LEU A 3 -28.21 21.07 -14.93
C LEU A 3 -26.92 21.61 -14.29
N PHE A 4 -27.03 22.62 -13.42
CA PHE A 4 -25.88 23.18 -12.70
C PHE A 4 -25.26 22.20 -11.70
N VAL A 5 -26.08 21.38 -11.04
CA VAL A 5 -25.59 20.33 -10.12
C VAL A 5 -24.84 19.25 -10.90
N LEU A 6 -25.34 18.87 -12.08
CA LEU A 6 -24.69 17.87 -12.93
C LEU A 6 -23.34 18.37 -13.46
N THR A 7 -23.26 19.62 -13.93
CA THR A 7 -21.99 20.20 -14.39
C THR A 7 -20.98 20.32 -13.25
N PHE A 8 -21.44 20.65 -12.04
CA PHE A 8 -20.57 20.74 -10.86
C PHE A 8 -20.07 19.36 -10.42
N CYS A 9 -20.93 18.33 -10.43
CA CYS A 9 -20.51 16.95 -10.17
C CYS A 9 -19.46 16.47 -11.17
N VAL A 10 -19.65 16.75 -12.47
CA VAL A 10 -18.67 16.37 -13.51
C VAL A 10 -17.33 17.08 -13.28
N HIS A 11 -17.32 18.36 -12.94
CA HIS A 11 -16.09 19.08 -12.63
C HIS A 11 -15.37 18.55 -11.39
N ILE A 12 -16.11 18.24 -10.32
CA ILE A 12 -15.52 17.63 -9.11
C ILE A 12 -14.90 16.27 -9.45
N LEU A 13 -15.62 15.42 -10.20
CA LEU A 13 -15.11 14.10 -10.60
C LEU A 13 -13.85 14.21 -11.47
N GLN A 14 -13.80 15.18 -12.39
CA GLN A 14 -12.62 15.43 -13.22
C GLN A 14 -11.40 15.89 -12.39
N VAL A 15 -11.60 16.74 -11.40
CA VAL A 15 -10.52 17.21 -10.50
C VAL A 15 -10.00 16.07 -9.61
N ILE A 16 -10.90 15.21 -9.11
CA ILE A 16 -10.52 14.05 -8.28
C ILE A 16 -9.72 13.04 -9.12
N LEU A 17 -10.22 12.68 -10.31
CA LEU A 17 -9.54 11.73 -11.21
C LEU A 17 -8.14 12.23 -11.63
N ALA A 18 -8.01 13.50 -11.99
CA ALA A 18 -6.73 14.09 -12.37
C ALA A 18 -5.74 14.16 -11.19
N SER A 19 -6.22 14.20 -9.95
CA SER A 19 -5.37 14.25 -8.75
C SER A 19 -4.89 12.87 -8.29
N GLU A 20 -5.64 11.80 -8.52
CA GLU A 20 -5.26 10.45 -8.11
C GLU A 20 -4.21 9.84 -9.04
N GLU A 21 -4.34 10.04 -10.36
CA GLU A 21 -3.44 9.47 -11.36
C GLU A 21 -2.03 10.11 -11.26
N ASP A 22 -1.98 11.44 -11.16
CA ASP A 22 -0.73 12.21 -11.09
C ASP A 22 -0.03 12.05 -9.73
N GLY A 23 -0.80 11.87 -8.65
CA GLY A 23 -0.27 11.70 -7.29
C GLY A 23 0.36 10.33 -7.03
N LEU A 24 -0.28 9.26 -7.49
CA LEU A 24 0.23 7.90 -7.28
C LEU A 24 1.42 7.57 -8.19
N ASP A 25 1.39 8.01 -9.45
CA ASP A 25 2.53 7.82 -10.35
C ASP A 25 3.73 8.67 -9.94
N ALA A 26 3.54 9.90 -9.43
CA ALA A 26 4.62 10.69 -8.86
C ALA A 26 5.23 10.06 -7.59
N LEU A 27 4.42 9.40 -6.76
CA LEU A 27 4.90 8.64 -5.59
C LEU A 27 5.61 7.34 -6.00
N ARG A 28 5.12 6.65 -7.04
CA ARG A 28 5.72 5.42 -7.57
C ARG A 28 7.03 5.71 -8.31
N ALA A 29 7.14 6.89 -8.93
CA ALA A 29 8.37 7.39 -9.55
C ALA A 29 9.39 7.91 -8.52
N GLN A 30 9.00 8.16 -7.27
CA GLN A 30 9.95 8.47 -6.20
C GLN A 30 10.76 7.23 -5.84
N GLN A 31 11.96 7.18 -6.39
CA GLN A 31 12.91 6.11 -6.11
C GLN A 31 13.40 6.23 -4.66
N ILE A 32 13.24 5.18 -3.87
CA ILE A 32 13.75 5.13 -2.49
C ILE A 32 15.28 5.20 -2.56
N PRO A 33 15.92 6.21 -1.94
CA PRO A 33 17.37 6.34 -1.96
C PRO A 33 18.01 5.06 -1.40
N PRO A 34 19.13 4.58 -1.98
CA PRO A 34 19.76 3.33 -1.56
C PRO A 34 20.17 3.34 -0.10
N GLU A 35 20.54 4.51 0.45
CA GLU A 35 20.86 4.69 1.86
C GLU A 35 19.64 4.44 2.76
N ALA A 36 18.43 4.77 2.29
CA ALA A 36 17.19 4.54 3.02
C ALA A 36 16.83 3.05 3.09
N GLN A 37 17.26 2.24 2.13
CA GLN A 37 17.00 0.80 2.09
C GLN A 37 17.75 0.02 3.19
N VAL A 38 18.84 0.60 3.72
CA VAL A 38 19.65 0.01 4.79
C VAL A 38 19.31 0.56 6.18
N LEU A 39 18.43 1.56 6.27
CA LEU A 39 18.04 2.14 7.56
C LEU A 39 17.24 1.16 8.40
N SER A 40 17.54 1.14 9.69
CA SER A 40 16.81 0.33 10.68
C SER A 40 16.66 1.09 11.99
N GLY A 41 15.73 0.61 12.83
CA GLY A 41 15.49 1.17 14.16
C GLY A 41 15.18 2.67 14.13
N ALA A 42 15.89 3.44 14.97
CA ALA A 42 15.65 4.87 15.14
C ALA A 42 15.86 5.68 13.85
N LEU A 43 16.91 5.36 13.08
CA LEU A 43 17.21 6.11 11.85
C LEU A 43 16.13 5.91 10.79
N LEU A 44 15.54 4.71 10.72
CA LEU A 44 14.39 4.46 9.83
C LEU A 44 13.17 5.26 10.27
N VAL A 45 12.91 5.35 11.58
CA VAL A 45 11.79 6.14 12.11
C VAL A 45 11.96 7.63 11.77
N ASP A 46 13.15 8.18 11.96
CA ASP A 46 13.42 9.59 11.66
C ASP A 46 13.30 9.89 10.16
N TYR A 47 13.78 8.96 9.32
CA TYR A 47 13.59 9.05 7.88
C TYR A 47 12.11 9.05 7.49
N LEU A 48 11.31 8.13 8.02
CA LEU A 48 9.89 8.03 7.71
C LEU A 48 9.14 9.28 8.17
N LYS A 49 9.42 9.80 9.38
CA LYS A 49 8.82 11.05 9.87
C LYS A 49 9.08 12.24 8.95
N LYS A 50 10.27 12.31 8.35
CA LYS A 50 10.66 13.42 7.48
C LYS A 50 10.03 13.32 6.09
N ASN A 51 9.89 12.11 5.56
CA ASN A 51 9.56 11.88 4.16
C ASN A 51 8.12 11.41 3.92
N GLN A 52 7.42 10.91 4.95
CA GLN A 52 6.04 10.43 4.82
C GLN A 52 5.04 11.43 5.36
N LYS A 53 4.17 11.96 4.49
CA LYS A 53 3.18 12.99 4.86
C LYS A 53 1.80 12.42 5.20
N LEU A 54 1.53 11.21 4.73
CA LEU A 54 0.19 10.60 4.81
C LEU A 54 -0.03 9.82 6.11
N PHE A 55 1.05 9.43 6.80
CA PHE A 55 0.98 8.57 7.96
C PHE A 55 1.91 9.07 9.07
N GLU A 56 1.40 9.04 10.30
CA GLU A 56 2.17 9.36 11.48
C GLU A 56 3.05 8.16 11.86
N VAL A 57 4.31 8.45 12.21
CA VAL A 57 5.30 7.43 12.54
C VAL A 57 5.63 7.50 14.03
N GLU A 58 5.17 6.52 14.78
CA GLU A 58 5.48 6.39 16.21
C GLU A 58 6.81 5.65 16.42
N THR A 59 7.66 6.15 17.33
CA THR A 59 8.91 5.48 17.74
C THR A 59 8.68 4.19 18.52
N LYS A 60 7.52 4.09 19.18
CA LYS A 60 7.05 2.90 19.88
C LYS A 60 5.66 2.57 19.35
N PRO A 61 5.55 1.79 18.27
CA PRO A 61 4.26 1.48 17.70
C PRO A 61 3.39 0.74 18.71
N LYS A 62 2.15 1.17 18.88
CA LYS A 62 1.14 0.48 19.69
C LYS A 62 0.63 -0.76 18.95
N VAL A 63 1.51 -1.75 18.74
CA VAL A 63 1.24 -2.94 17.92
C VAL A 63 -0.07 -3.62 18.31
N GLU A 64 -0.34 -3.78 19.62
CA GLU A 64 -1.57 -4.38 20.13
C GLU A 64 -2.84 -3.61 19.72
N HIS A 65 -2.77 -2.27 19.70
CA HIS A 65 -3.89 -1.43 19.29
C HIS A 65 -4.21 -1.61 17.80
N TYR A 66 -3.17 -1.68 16.96
CA TYR A 66 -3.35 -1.86 15.52
C TYR A 66 -3.82 -3.27 15.15
N MET A 67 -3.35 -4.30 15.86
CA MET A 67 -3.81 -5.67 15.64
C MET A 67 -5.33 -5.81 15.83
N ASN A 68 -5.87 -5.17 16.86
CA ASN A 68 -7.31 -5.17 17.12
C ASN A 68 -8.11 -4.31 16.14
N THR A 69 -7.46 -3.38 15.42
CA THR A 69 -8.10 -2.52 14.41
C THR A 69 -8.12 -3.18 13.04
N LEU A 70 -7.07 -3.94 12.69
CA LEU A 70 -6.92 -4.57 11.39
C LEU A 70 -7.82 -5.79 11.21
N MET A 71 -8.09 -6.52 12.30
CA MET A 71 -8.83 -7.79 12.26
C MET A 71 -9.51 -8.03 13.60
N ASP A 72 -10.76 -8.48 13.57
CA ASP A 72 -11.44 -8.89 14.80
C ASP A 72 -10.67 -10.02 15.49
N LEU A 73 -10.61 -9.96 16.82
CA LEU A 73 -9.89 -10.92 17.67
C LEU A 73 -10.33 -12.37 17.43
N GLU A 74 -11.59 -12.57 17.00
CA GLU A 74 -12.15 -13.88 16.66
C GLU A 74 -11.48 -14.51 15.43
N PHE A 75 -10.92 -13.70 14.53
CA PHE A 75 -10.17 -14.15 13.37
C PHE A 75 -8.66 -14.10 13.59
N ALA A 76 -8.15 -13.17 14.41
CA ALA A 76 -6.71 -13.05 14.70
C ALA A 76 -6.08 -14.35 15.25
N HIS A 77 -6.86 -15.14 16.00
CA HIS A 77 -6.42 -16.41 16.59
C HIS A 77 -6.78 -17.64 15.74
N ARG A 78 -7.49 -17.47 14.62
CA ARG A 78 -7.80 -18.60 13.74
C ARG A 78 -6.52 -19.04 13.04
N LYS A 79 -5.96 -20.16 13.50
CA LYS A 79 -4.91 -20.91 12.78
C LYS A 79 -5.44 -21.65 11.55
N GLN A 80 -6.68 -21.39 11.14
CA GLN A 80 -7.23 -22.02 9.93
C GLN A 80 -6.47 -21.47 8.74
N LYS A 81 -5.72 -22.35 8.07
CA LYS A 81 -5.29 -22.08 6.70
C LYS A 81 -6.58 -21.88 5.89
N PRO A 82 -6.74 -20.76 5.18
CA PRO A 82 -7.89 -20.59 4.31
C PRO A 82 -7.94 -21.79 3.38
N VAL A 83 -9.05 -22.54 3.44
CA VAL A 83 -9.31 -23.60 2.47
C VAL A 83 -9.72 -22.86 1.20
N VAL A 84 -8.74 -22.57 0.36
CA VAL A 84 -8.99 -22.14 -1.01
C VAL A 84 -9.59 -23.36 -1.69
N MET A 85 -10.91 -23.38 -1.84
CA MET A 85 -11.56 -24.32 -2.73
C MET A 85 -11.17 -23.87 -4.13
N ASP A 86 -10.15 -24.55 -4.66
CA ASP A 86 -9.64 -24.32 -6.01
C ASP A 86 -10.64 -24.92 -7.00
N GLU A 87 -11.83 -24.31 -7.09
CA GLU A 87 -12.83 -24.66 -8.08
C GLU A 87 -12.43 -24.04 -9.41
N LYS A 88 -11.36 -24.58 -9.99
CA LYS A 88 -10.82 -24.26 -11.32
C LYS A 88 -10.22 -22.86 -11.47
N ASP A 89 -9.34 -22.43 -10.58
CA ASP A 89 -8.45 -21.34 -10.93
C ASP A 89 -7.24 -21.91 -11.68
N ASN A 90 -7.13 -21.62 -12.98
CA ASN A 90 -6.01 -22.07 -13.79
C ASN A 90 -4.72 -21.27 -13.49
N GLY A 91 -4.76 -20.32 -12.55
CA GLY A 91 -3.64 -19.47 -12.19
C GLY A 91 -3.30 -18.41 -13.25
N ASP A 92 -4.11 -18.31 -14.31
CA ASP A 92 -3.94 -17.36 -15.43
C ASP A 92 -4.28 -15.91 -15.01
N ASP A 93 -5.02 -15.73 -13.91
CA ASP A 93 -5.38 -14.41 -13.37
C ASP A 93 -4.24 -13.75 -12.58
N ILE A 94 -3.20 -14.52 -12.22
CA ILE A 94 -2.00 -14.00 -11.57
C ILE A 94 -0.90 -13.84 -12.64
N PRO A 95 -0.55 -12.60 -13.04
CA PRO A 95 0.51 -12.40 -14.02
C PRO A 95 1.81 -13.04 -13.53
N GLU A 96 2.52 -13.76 -14.43
CA GLU A 96 3.80 -14.39 -14.13
C GLU A 96 4.71 -13.39 -13.41
N ARG A 97 5.07 -13.69 -12.17
CA ARG A 97 6.16 -13.00 -11.48
C ARG A 97 7.40 -13.21 -12.32
N LEU A 98 7.86 -12.17 -13.03
CA LEU A 98 9.15 -12.14 -13.72
C LEU A 98 10.18 -12.84 -12.83
N ALA A 99 10.63 -14.01 -13.28
CA ALA A 99 11.48 -14.89 -12.51
C ALA A 99 12.64 -14.07 -11.93
N ALA A 100 12.83 -14.19 -10.61
CA ALA A 100 13.98 -13.62 -9.93
C ALA A 100 15.23 -14.07 -10.68
N ILE A 101 15.90 -13.11 -11.34
CA ILE A 101 17.19 -13.34 -11.98
C ILE A 101 18.11 -13.78 -10.84
N PRO A 102 18.64 -15.03 -10.83
CA PRO A 102 19.57 -15.43 -9.79
C PRO A 102 20.80 -14.53 -9.88
N PRO A 103 21.35 -14.07 -8.74
CA PRO A 103 22.56 -13.25 -8.76
C PRO A 103 23.67 -14.07 -9.41
N LYS A 104 24.22 -13.56 -10.52
CA LYS A 104 25.47 -14.05 -11.09
C LYS A 104 26.55 -13.90 -10.02
N ALA A 105 27.11 -15.02 -9.59
CA ALA A 105 28.36 -15.02 -8.85
C ALA A 105 29.45 -14.43 -9.76
N PHE A 106 30.03 -13.32 -9.32
CA PHE A 106 31.33 -12.83 -9.77
C PHE A 106 32.34 -13.12 -8.66
#